data_AF-A0A8T5Q1Z9-F1
#
_entry.id   AF-A0A8T5Q1Z9-F1
#
_cell.length_a   1.000
_cell.length_b   1.000
_cell.length_c   1.000
_cell.angle_alpha   90.00
_cell.angle_beta   90.00
_cell.angle_gamma   90.00
#
_symmetry.space_group_name_H-M   'P 1'
#
loop_
_entity.id
_entity.type
_entity.pdbx_description
1 polymer ?
#
loop_
_entity_poly.entity_id
_entity_poly.type
_entity_poly.pdbx_seq_one_letter_code
_entity_poly.pdbx_strand_id
1 'polypeptide(L)' 'MPAAEFRRKLYKRGSSFETTIPMPLLFALDKGKKHNIVFSLDPQANKWFIKFEEVKKGTIEHKVSEE' A
#
# COMPACT_ATOMS: atom_id res chain seq x y z
N MET A 1 -6.18 21.25 -8.07
CA MET A 1 -7.08 20.31 -7.34
C MET A 1 -6.70 18.89 -7.75
N PRO A 2 -6.69 17.90 -6.84
CA PRO A 2 -6.40 16.52 -7.24
C PRO A 2 -7.47 16.00 -8.19
N ALA A 3 -7.08 15.21 -9.19
CA ALA A 3 -8.00 14.67 -10.19
C ALA A 3 -9.06 13.71 -9.60
N ALA A 4 -8.76 13.08 -8.46
CA ALA A 4 -9.68 12.29 -7.64
C ALA A 4 -9.13 12.13 -6.21
N GLU A 5 -10.00 12.04 -5.20
CA GLU A 5 -9.63 11.82 -3.78
C GLU A 5 -10.57 10.79 -3.13
N PHE A 6 -10.00 9.88 -2.32
CA PHE A 6 -10.75 8.95 -1.47
C PHE A 6 -10.38 9.17 -0.01
N ARG A 7 -11.38 9.34 0.86
CA ARG A 7 -11.19 9.39 2.32
C ARG A 7 -11.63 8.09 2.94
N ARG A 8 -10.78 7.50 3.80
CA ARG A 8 -11.09 6.29 4.57
C ARG A 8 -10.83 6.56 6.04
N LYS A 9 -11.66 5.95 6.89
CA LYS A 9 -11.43 5.93 8.33
C LYS A 9 -10.23 5.02 8.62
N LEU A 10 -9.32 5.48 9.48
CA LEU A 10 -8.28 4.65 10.05
C LEU A 10 -8.90 3.79 11.15
N TYR A 11 -8.67 2.48 11.09
CA TYR A 11 -9.14 1.55 12.10
C TYR A 11 -7.98 1.15 12.98
N LYS A 12 -8.25 0.93 14.26
CA LYS A 12 -7.29 0.38 15.21
C LYS A 12 -7.59 -1.10 15.40
N ARG A 13 -6.57 -1.95 15.22
CA ARG A 13 -6.64 -3.40 15.42
C ARG A 13 -5.54 -3.80 16.39
N GLY A 14 -5.92 -4.05 17.65
CA GLY A 14 -4.96 -4.26 18.74
C GLY A 14 -4.08 -3.03 18.97
N SER A 15 -2.76 -3.22 18.95
CA SER A 15 -1.76 -2.14 19.02
C SER A 15 -1.48 -1.48 17.67
N SER A 16 -2.03 -2.00 16.57
CA SER A 16 -1.73 -1.56 15.20
C SER A 16 -2.88 -0.74 14.59
N PHE A 17 -2.57 -0.04 13.51
CA PHE A 17 -3.54 0.64 12.68
C PHE A 17 -3.66 -0.07 11.33
N GLU A 18 -4.87 -0.09 10.79
CA GLU A 18 -5.15 -0.63 9.47
C GLU A 18 -6.07 0.32 8.69
N THR A 19 -5.88 0.35 7.37
CA THR A 19 -6.76 1.06 6.44
C THR A 19 -7.18 0.11 5.34
N THR A 20 -8.44 0.21 4.92
CA THR A 20 -8.91 -0.53 3.75
C THR A 20 -8.34 0.13 2.49
N ILE A 21 -7.73 -0.65 1.60
CA ILE A 21 -7.35 -0.18 0.28
C ILE A 21 -8.63 0.00 -0.56
N PRO A 22 -8.93 1.23 -1.04
CA PRO A 22 -10.10 1.44 -1.87
C PRO A 22 -10.07 0.58 -3.12
N MET A 23 -11.19 -0.11 -3.39
CA MET A 23 -11.33 -0.98 -4.57
C MET A 23 -10.96 -0.31 -5.90
N PRO A 24 -11.27 0.98 -6.16
CA PRO A 24 -10.86 1.64 -7.39
C PRO A 24 -9.34 1.65 -7.64
N LEU A 25 -8.52 1.66 -6.58
CA LEU A 25 -7.06 1.58 -6.73
C LEU A 25 -6.61 0.21 -7.25
N LEU A 26 -7.46 -0.81 -7.11
CA LEU A 26 -7.19 -2.19 -7.53
C LEU A 26 -7.69 -2.47 -8.95
N PHE A 27 -8.41 -1.56 -9.60
CA PHE A 27 -8.99 -1.79 -10.93
C PHE A 27 -7.95 -2.04 -12.02
N ALA A 28 -6.76 -1.45 -11.88
CA ALA A 28 -5.66 -1.65 -12.82
C ALA A 28 -4.81 -2.90 -12.52
N LEU A 29 -5.07 -3.60 -11.40
CA LEU A 29 -4.30 -4.78 -11.02
C LEU A 29 -4.92 -6.06 -11.57
N ASP A 30 -4.06 -7.01 -11.94
CA ASP A 30 -4.50 -8.37 -12.26
C ASP A 30 -4.87 -9.12 -10.97
N LYS A 31 -6.17 -9.35 -10.78
CA LYS A 31 -6.71 -10.00 -9.58
C LYS A 31 -6.28 -11.47 -9.44
N GLY A 32 -5.79 -12.11 -10.51
CA GLY A 32 -5.26 -13.47 -10.46
C GLY A 32 -3.87 -13.57 -9.83
N LYS A 33 -3.21 -12.43 -9.59
CA LYS A 33 -1.83 -12.36 -9.14
C LYS A 33 -1.72 -11.78 -7.73
N LYS A 34 -0.73 -12.25 -6.97
CA LYS A 34 -0.40 -11.71 -5.66
C LYS A 34 0.35 -10.39 -5.85
N HIS A 35 0.03 -9.40 -5.03
CA HIS A 35 0.67 -8.09 -5.06
C HIS A 35 1.07 -7.68 -3.64
N ASN A 36 2.26 -7.09 -3.51
CA ASN A 36 2.66 -6.34 -2.33
C ASN A 36 2.19 -4.90 -2.45
N ILE A 37 1.99 -4.26 -1.31
CA ILE A 37 1.67 -2.83 -1.22
C ILE A 37 2.84 -2.15 -0.52
N VAL A 38 3.49 -1.24 -1.22
CA VAL A 38 4.64 -0.49 -0.71
C VAL A 38 4.19 0.92 -0.37
N PHE A 39 4.42 1.33 0.87
CA PHE A 39 4.22 2.69 1.34
C PHE A 39 5.59 3.36 1.43
N SER A 40 5.81 4.43 0.66
CA SER A 40 7.08 5.16 0.66
C SER A 40 6.87 6.62 1.02
N LEU A 41 7.68 7.14 1.93
CA LEU A 41 7.72 8.55 2.27
C LEU A 41 8.71 9.28 1.37
N ASP A 42 8.26 10.35 0.72
CA ASP A 42 9.14 11.40 0.18
C ASP A 42 9.33 12.46 1.28
N PRO A 43 10.50 12.52 1.92
CA PRO A 43 10.74 13.45 3.02
C PRO A 43 10.85 14.90 2.55
N GLN A 44 11.20 15.15 1.28
CA GLN A 44 11.31 16.51 0.75
C GLN A 44 9.93 17.10 0.49
N ALA A 45 9.02 16.31 -0.07
CA ALA A 45 7.66 16.74 -0.32
C ALA A 45 6.72 16.56 0.89
N ASN A 46 7.18 15.85 1.93
CA ASN A 46 6.38 15.39 3.07
C ASN A 46 5.10 14.66 2.63
N LYS A 47 5.25 13.71 1.69
CA LYS A 47 4.14 12.97 1.09
C LYS A 47 4.38 11.47 1.14
N TRP A 48 3.31 10.74 1.42
CA TRP A 48 3.29 9.28 1.29
C TRP A 48 2.78 8.88 -0.08
N PHE A 49 3.47 7.92 -0.69
CA PHE A 49 3.08 7.27 -1.94
C PHE A 49 2.77 5.82 -1.68
N ILE A 50 1.82 5.29 -2.45
CA ILE A 50 1.42 3.88 -2.41
C ILE A 50 1.69 3.29 -3.79
N LYS A 51 2.40 2.16 -3.81
CA LYS A 51 2.68 1.38 -5.03
C LYS A 51 2.24 -0.06 -4.85
N PHE A 52 1.71 -0.65 -5.92
CA PHE A 52 1.39 -2.08 -5.97
C PHE A 52 2.46 -2.78 -6.80
N GLU A 53 3.06 -3.83 -6.25
CA GLU A 53 4.11 -4.61 -6.90
C GLU A 53 3.70 -6.07 -7.03
N GLU A 54 3.65 -6.60 -8.25
CA GLU A 54 3.36 -8.01 -8.49
C GLU A 54 4.44 -8.89 -7.85
N VAL A 55 4.00 -9.88 -7.07
CA VAL A 55 4.89 -10.86 -6.44
C VAL A 55 5.19 -11.96 -7.46
N LYS A 56 6.42 -11.97 -7.99
CA LYS A 56 6.90 -13.08 -8.83
C LYS A 56 7.07 -14.34 -7.97
N LYS A 57 6.52 -15.47 -8.42
CA LYS A 57 6.76 -16.78 -7.79
C LYS A 57 8.26 -17.10 -7.85
N GLY A 58 8.98 -16.92 -6.73
CA GLY A 58 10.40 -17.24 -6.62
C GLY A 58 11.22 -16.35 -5.67
N THR A 59 10.70 -15.18 -5.28
CA THR A 59 11.46 -14.25 -4.42
C THR A 59 10.75 -14.09 -3.08
N ILE A 60 11.25 -14.80 -2.06
CA ILE A 60 10.92 -14.52 -0.66
C ILE A 60 11.90 -13.44 -0.21
N GLU A 61 11.46 -12.19 -0.15
CA GLU A 61 12.18 -11.14 0.58
C GLU A 61 11.29 -10.62 1.70
N HIS A 62 11.41 -11.27 2.87
CA HIS A 62 11.13 -10.60 4.13
C HIS A 62 12.45 -9.99 4.61
N LYS A 63 12.63 -8.68 4.41
CA LYS A 63 13.48 -7.85 5.26
C LYS A 63 12.56 -6.89 6.01
N VAL A 64 12.14 -7.31 7.19
CA VAL A 64 11.73 -6.36 8.23
C VAL A 64 13.02 -5.96 8.92
N SER A 65 13.52 -4.76 8.65
CA SER A 65 14.52 -4.13 9.50
C SER A 65 13.80 -3.65 10.76
N GLU A 66 13.98 -4.39 11.86
CA GLU A 66 13.77 -3.85 13.20
C GLU A 66 14.92 -2.86 13.49
N GLU A 67 14.56 -1.68 13.97
CA GLU A 67 15.45 -0.70 14.59
C GLU A 67 14.93 -0.45 16.01
#